data_AF-A0A1G1BST8-F1
#
_entry.id   AF-A0A1G1BST8-F1
#
_cell.length_a   1.000
_cell.length_b   1.000
_cell.length_c   1.000
_cell.angle_alpha   90.00
_cell.angle_beta   90.00
_cell.angle_gamma   90.00
#
_symmetry.space_group_name_H-M   'P 1'
#
loop_
_entity.id
_entity.type
_entity.pdbx_description
1 polymer ?
#
loop_
_entity_poly.entity_id
_entity_poly.type
_entity_poly.pdbx_seq_one_letter_code
_entity_poly.pdbx_strand_id
1 'polypeptide(L)'
;MRRNRRRFPEDFMFQLTWTEAAQVASQMSGLAAKDEHVRRSSRSQSATLKRGRNVKYRPLVFTEHGALMAASILNSPRAVEMAVFVVRAFVRLVKVTP
;
A
#
# COMPACT_ATOMS: atom_id res chain seq x y z
N MET A 1 10.27 4.12 -0.48
CA MET A 1 10.43 5.02 -1.64
C MET A 1 11.18 6.32 -1.38
N ARG A 2 11.18 6.91 -0.18
CA ARG A 2 11.98 8.12 0.13
C ARG A 2 13.48 8.03 -0.24
N ARG A 3 14.03 6.82 -0.30
CA ARG A 3 15.42 6.55 -0.71
C ARG A 3 15.63 6.53 -2.24
N ASN A 4 14.56 6.44 -3.03
CA ASN A 4 14.59 6.32 -4.49
C ASN A 4 13.83 7.48 -5.16
N ARG A 5 13.89 8.69 -4.59
CA ARG A 5 13.18 9.89 -5.10
C ARG A 5 13.51 10.25 -6.55
N ARG A 6 14.73 9.96 -7.02
CA ARG A 6 15.11 10.16 -8.43
C ARG A 6 14.33 9.25 -9.39
N ARG A 7 13.93 8.07 -8.93
CA ARG A 7 13.12 7.14 -9.71
C ARG A 7 11.63 7.37 -9.50
N PHE A 8 11.20 7.71 -8.29
CA PHE A 8 9.79 7.93 -7.95
C PHE A 8 9.61 9.36 -7.43
N PRO A 9 9.27 10.31 -8.32
CA PRO A 9 8.87 11.67 -7.97
C PRO A 9 7.70 11.71 -6.96
N GLU A 10 7.49 12.85 -6.29
CA GLU A 10 6.50 12.94 -5.21
C GLU A 10 5.04 12.81 -5.69
N ASP A 11 4.75 13.17 -6.94
CA ASP A 11 3.45 13.00 -7.61
C ASP A 11 3.11 11.54 -8.00
N PHE A 12 4.07 10.63 -7.94
CA PHE A 12 3.86 9.21 -8.24
C PHE A 12 3.26 8.45 -7.05
N MET A 13 3.11 9.12 -5.89
CA MET A 13 2.63 8.52 -4.67
C MET A 13 1.78 9.50 -3.86
N PHE A 14 0.90 8.96 -3.03
CA PHE A 14 0.18 9.74 -2.04
C PHE A 14 0.11 9.00 -0.72
N GLN A 15 -0.15 9.73 0.35
CA GLN A 15 -0.27 9.17 1.69
C GLN A 15 -1.73 8.93 2.01
N LEU A 16 -2.07 7.70 2.41
CA LEU A 16 -3.44 7.36 2.80
C LEU A 16 -3.85 8.15 4.06
N THR A 17 -5.13 8.48 4.13
CA THR A 17 -5.77 8.88 5.38
C THR A 17 -5.72 7.74 6.40
N TRP A 18 -5.92 8.04 7.67
CA TRP A 18 -5.97 7.00 8.70
C TRP A 18 -7.15 6.03 8.51
N THR A 19 -8.26 6.51 7.93
CA THR A 19 -9.43 5.70 7.63
C THR A 19 -9.11 4.69 6.53
N GLU A 20 -8.56 5.14 5.40
CA GLU A 20 -8.16 4.29 4.28
C GLU A 20 -7.07 3.29 4.71
N ALA A 21 -6.09 3.73 5.50
CA ALA A 21 -5.04 2.86 6.01
C ALA A 21 -5.59 1.72 6.90
N ALA A 22 -6.68 1.97 7.65
CA ALA A 22 -7.36 0.94 8.43
C ALA A 22 -8.05 -0.08 7.52
N GLN A 23 -8.75 0.40 6.49
CA GLN A 23 -9.48 -0.44 5.53
C GLN A 23 -8.52 -1.37 4.78
N VAL A 24 -7.41 -0.84 4.26
CA VAL A 24 -6.39 -1.64 3.56
C VAL A 24 -5.76 -2.66 4.51
N ALA A 25 -5.42 -2.27 5.75
CA ALA A 25 -4.85 -3.20 6.72
C ALA A 25 -5.83 -4.33 7.10
N SER A 26 -7.13 -4.03 7.20
CA SER A 26 -8.18 -5.01 7.44
C SER A 26 -8.27 -6.03 6.30
N GLN A 27 -8.17 -5.59 5.05
CA GLN A 27 -8.21 -6.48 3.88
C GLN A 27 -6.96 -7.36 3.76
N MET A 28 -5.78 -6.82 4.07
CA MET A 28 -4.51 -7.52 3.88
C MET A 28 -4.15 -8.47 5.03
N SER A 29 -4.57 -8.16 6.26
CA SER A 29 -4.11 -8.87 7.47
C SER A 29 -5.22 -9.29 8.43
N GLY A 30 -6.49 -9.02 8.12
CA GLY A 30 -7.63 -9.32 9.00
C GLY A 30 -7.65 -8.52 10.32
N LEU A 31 -6.64 -7.69 10.58
CA LEU A 31 -6.50 -6.89 11.79
C LEU A 31 -7.06 -5.49 11.54
N ALA A 32 -8.39 -5.37 11.69
CA ALA A 32 -9.02 -4.08 11.86
C ALA A 32 -8.74 -3.58 13.28
N ALA A 33 -7.71 -2.74 13.46
CA ALA A 33 -7.66 -1.85 14.61
C ALA A 33 -8.77 -0.81 14.42
N LYS A 34 -10.00 -1.17 14.83
CA LYS A 34 -11.20 -0.33 14.74
C LYS A 34 -11.10 0.93 15.61
N ASP A 35 -10.22 0.91 16.61
CA ASP A 35 -10.13 1.98 17.61
C ASP A 35 -8.89 2.85 17.44
N GLU A 36 -9.10 4.17 17.45
CA GLU A 36 -8.04 5.18 17.49
C GLU A 36 -7.10 5.00 18.71
N HIS A 37 -7.63 4.49 19.82
CA HIS A 37 -6.86 4.17 21.02
C HIS A 37 -5.82 3.04 20.82
N VAL A 38 -6.10 2.04 19.98
CA VAL A 38 -5.15 0.95 19.67
C VAL A 38 -3.95 1.48 18.88
N ARG A 39 -4.14 2.53 18.07
CA ARG A 39 -3.06 3.18 17.31
C ARG A 39 -2.08 3.94 18.21
N ARG A 40 -2.57 4.59 19.28
CA ARG A 40 -1.72 5.21 20.30
C ARG A 40 -1.03 4.16 21.19
N SER A 41 -1.74 3.06 21.50
CA SER A 41 -1.18 1.88 22.21
C SER A 41 -0.04 1.20 21.42
N SER A 42 0.00 1.40 20.10
CA SER A 42 1.11 0.96 19.24
C SER A 42 2.45 1.71 19.47
N ARG A 43 2.52 2.56 20.49
CA ARG A 43 3.71 3.29 20.90
C ARG A 43 3.92 3.15 22.41
N SER A 44 4.02 1.92 22.90
CA SER A 44 4.55 1.68 24.24
C SER A 44 6.08 1.81 24.24
N GLN A 45 6.64 2.47 25.27
CA GLN A 45 8.09 2.46 25.51
C GLN A 45 8.57 1.12 26.10
N SER A 46 7.67 0.35 26.72
CA SER A 46 7.99 -0.86 27.48
C SER A 46 7.58 -2.17 26.77
N ALA A 47 6.84 -2.11 25.66
CA ALA A 47 6.39 -3.29 24.93
C ALA A 47 6.80 -3.28 23.45
N THR A 48 7.45 -4.34 23.00
CA THR A 48 7.83 -4.55 21.59
C THR A 48 6.66 -5.17 20.82
N LEU A 49 6.15 -4.44 19.82
CA LEU A 49 5.06 -4.94 18.98
C LEU A 49 5.50 -6.05 18.03
N LYS A 50 4.59 -6.99 17.76
CA LYS A 50 4.77 -7.98 16.71
C LYS A 50 4.89 -7.29 15.35
N ARG A 51 5.97 -7.59 14.62
CA ARG A 51 6.26 -7.03 13.29
C ARG A 51 5.11 -7.35 12.32
N GLY A 52 4.66 -6.34 11.57
CA GLY A 52 3.64 -6.48 10.53
C GLY A 52 2.19 -6.51 10.98
N ARG A 53 1.90 -6.49 12.30
CA ARG A 53 0.52 -6.52 12.82
C ARG A 53 -0.03 -5.15 13.22
N ASN A 54 0.76 -4.08 13.08
CA ASN A 54 0.36 -2.77 13.54
C ASN A 54 0.81 -1.64 12.60
N VAL A 55 -0.11 -0.70 12.34
CA VAL A 55 0.11 0.42 11.43
C VAL A 55 0.67 1.60 12.21
N LYS A 56 2.01 1.70 12.25
CA LYS A 56 2.72 2.75 13.01
C LYS A 56 2.77 4.11 12.31
N TYR A 57 2.62 4.10 10.98
CA TYR A 57 2.65 5.28 10.10
C TYR A 57 1.62 5.13 9.00
N ARG A 58 1.07 6.26 8.52
CA ARG A 58 0.22 6.27 7.32
C ARG A 58 1.03 5.74 6.13
N PRO A 59 0.56 4.68 5.46
CA PRO A 59 1.27 4.11 4.32
C PRO A 59 1.30 5.09 3.15
N LEU A 60 2.39 5.02 2.37
CA LEU A 60 2.52 5.70 1.09
C LEU A 60 2.15 4.69 0.00
N VAL A 61 1.22 5.03 -0.86
CA VAL A 61 0.74 4.19 -1.96
C VAL A 61 1.02 4.83 -3.31
N PHE A 62 1.13 4.02 -4.36
CA PHE A 62 1.36 4.52 -5.71
C PHE A 62 0.09 5.08 -6.32
N THR A 63 0.25 6.14 -7.11
CA THR A 63 -0.73 6.54 -8.12
C THR A 63 -0.69 5.57 -9.29
N GLU A 64 -1.60 5.73 -10.26
CA GLU A 64 -1.58 4.94 -11.48
C GLU A 64 -0.23 5.04 -12.22
N HIS A 65 0.24 6.26 -12.44
CA HIS A 65 1.56 6.53 -13.02
C HIS A 65 2.69 5.94 -12.17
N GLY A 66 2.56 6.00 -10.83
CA GLY A 66 3.38 5.29 -9.84
C GLY A 66 3.50 3.80 -10.09
N ALA A 67 2.36 3.14 -10.28
CA ALA A 67 2.29 1.70 -10.50
C ALA A 67 2.88 1.30 -11.86
N LEU A 68 2.62 2.09 -12.91
CA LEU A 68 3.18 1.86 -14.24
C LEU A 68 4.72 1.98 -14.24
N MET A 69 5.26 2.98 -13.57
CA MET A 69 6.70 3.14 -13.41
C MET A 69 7.32 2.03 -12.55
N ALA A 70 6.62 1.54 -11.53
CA ALA A 70 7.07 0.38 -10.78
C ALA A 70 7.09 -0.89 -11.67
N ALA A 71 6.11 -1.04 -12.56
CA ALA A 71 6.05 -2.16 -13.50
C ALA A 71 7.20 -2.14 -14.50
N SER A 72 7.62 -0.97 -14.98
CA SER A 72 8.77 -0.86 -15.91
C SER A 72 10.14 -1.11 -15.27
N ILE A 73 10.23 -1.18 -13.94
CA ILE A 73 11.45 -1.65 -13.27
C ILE A 73 11.56 -3.18 -13.40
N LEU A 74 10.44 -3.88 -13.50
CA LEU A 74 10.38 -5.32 -13.64
C LEU A 74 10.54 -5.73 -15.11
N ASN A 75 11.76 -5.60 -15.64
CA ASN A 75 12.07 -5.77 -17.07
C ASN A 75 12.26 -7.22 -17.55
N SER A 76 11.92 -8.24 -16.75
CA SER A 76 11.95 -9.62 -17.25
C SER A 76 10.67 -9.94 -18.04
N PRO A 77 10.73 -10.76 -19.11
CA PRO A 77 9.55 -11.11 -19.91
C PRO A 77 8.38 -11.60 -19.05
N ARG A 78 8.68 -12.44 -18.05
CA ARG A 78 7.70 -12.98 -17.10
C ARG A 78 7.09 -11.91 -16.20
N ALA A 79 7.86 -10.90 -15.79
CA ALA A 79 7.35 -9.86 -14.91
C ALA A 79 6.51 -8.82 -15.67
N VAL A 80 6.85 -8.54 -16.93
CA VAL A 80 6.01 -7.74 -17.83
C VAL A 80 4.66 -8.42 -18.06
N GLU A 81 4.65 -9.73 -18.34
CA GLU A 81 3.41 -10.51 -18.50
C GLU A 81 2.55 -10.45 -17.22
N MET A 82 3.16 -10.66 -16.06
CA MET A 82 2.47 -10.59 -14.77
C MET A 82 1.92 -9.18 -14.49
N ALA A 83 2.66 -8.12 -14.80
CA ALA A 83 2.20 -6.74 -14.62
C ALA A 83 0.95 -6.45 -15.47
N VAL A 84 0.94 -6.87 -16.74
CA VAL A 84 -0.22 -6.74 -17.63
C VAL A 84 -1.42 -7.52 -17.09
N PHE A 85 -1.21 -8.73 -16.60
CA PHE A 85 -2.27 -9.55 -16.00
C PHE A 85 -2.91 -8.86 -14.78
N VAL A 86 -2.08 -8.37 -13.85
CA VAL A 86 -2.54 -7.69 -12.64
C VAL A 86 -3.35 -6.43 -12.98
N VAL A 87 -2.85 -5.57 -13.89
CA VAL A 87 -3.58 -4.35 -14.31
C VAL A 87 -4.92 -4.70 -14.95
N ARG A 88 -4.97 -5.72 -15.82
CA ARG A 88 -6.24 -6.17 -16.45
C ARG A 88 -7.24 -6.69 -15.43
N ALA A 89 -6.78 -7.40 -14.39
CA ALA A 89 -7.65 -7.86 -13.31
C ALA A 89 -8.25 -6.68 -12.52
N PHE A 90 -7.44 -5.67 -12.19
CA PHE A 90 -7.92 -4.47 -11.50
C PHE A 90 -8.95 -3.68 -12.33
N VAL A 91 -8.69 -3.47 -13.62
CA VAL A 91 -9.66 -2.78 -14.50
C VAL A 91 -10.99 -3.53 -14.55
N ARG A 92 -10.97 -4.87 -14.56
CA ARG A 92 -12.19 -5.68 -14.51
C ARG A 92 -12.91 -5.56 -13.17
N LEU A 93 -12.19 -5.58 -12.06
CA LEU A 93 -12.75 -5.41 -10.71
C LEU A 93 -13.45 -4.05 -10.56
N VAL A 94 -12.85 -2.97 -11.06
CA VAL A 94 -13.46 -1.63 -11.04
C VAL A 94 -14.77 -1.61 -11.83
N LYS A 95 -14.80 -2.25 -13.01
CA LYS A 95 -16.01 -2.31 -13.87
C LYS A 95 -17.15 -3.15 -13.30
N VAL A 96 -16.90 -4.02 -12.31
CA VAL A 96 -17.91 -4.90 -11.70
C VAL A 96 -18.62 -4.25 -10.51
N THR A 97 -18.10 -3.14 -9.99
CA THR A 97 -18.75 -2.35 -8.92
C THR A 97 -19.54 -1.20 -9.56
N PRO A 98 -20.88 -1.21 -9.52
CA PRO A 98 -21.73 -0.12 -10.03
C PRO A 98 -21.65 1.14 -9.15
#